data_AF-A0A964HE60-F1
#
_entry.id   AF-A0A964HE60-F1
#
_cell.length_a   1.000
_cell.length_b   1.000
_cell.length_c   1.000
_cell.angle_alpha   90.00
_cell.angle_beta   90.00
_cell.angle_gamma   90.00
#
_symmetry.space_group_name_H-M   'P 1'
#
loop_
_entity.id
_entity.type
_entity.pdbx_description
1 polymer ?
#
loop_
_entity_poly.entity_id
_entity_poly.type
_entity_poly.pdbx_seq_one_letter_code
_entity_poly.pdbx_strand_id
1 'polypeptide(L)'
;MAPRPLSGMLHVLVLAAAMPVMAAPVAGLAPQERPAAAPRLFATEHDVAWWRQAARGLPRPLPPSLTWLRDQGAWYTPFNLPGMTGPYDVRRWHRDAPRGKDAGLR
;
A
#
# COMPACT_ATOMS: atom_id res chain seq x y z
N MET A 1 -17.76 -73.10 -20.41
CA MET A 1 -17.45 -72.96 -18.97
C MET A 1 -15.94 -72.92 -18.83
N ALA A 2 -15.36 -71.72 -18.66
CA ALA A 2 -13.93 -71.52 -18.45
C ALA A 2 -13.74 -70.48 -17.32
N PRO A 3 -12.86 -70.73 -16.34
CA PRO A 3 -12.81 -69.98 -15.08
C PRO A 3 -12.08 -68.64 -15.20
N ARG A 4 -12.60 -67.64 -14.47
CA ARG A 4 -12.02 -66.30 -14.32
C ARG A 4 -10.73 -66.38 -13.49
N PRO A 5 -9.59 -65.80 -13.93
CA PRO A 5 -8.43 -65.68 -13.06
C PRO A 5 -8.67 -64.55 -12.05
N LEU A 6 -8.55 -64.91 -10.76
CA LEU A 6 -8.51 -64.00 -9.63
C LEU A 6 -7.35 -63.00 -9.81
N SER A 7 -7.67 -61.75 -10.10
CA SER A 7 -6.70 -60.67 -10.19
C SER A 7 -6.41 -60.16 -8.77
N GLY A 8 -5.32 -60.63 -8.18
CA GLY A 8 -4.80 -60.13 -6.90
C GLY A 8 -4.41 -58.66 -7.00
N MET A 9 -4.98 -57.83 -6.13
CA MET A 9 -4.81 -56.39 -6.12
C MET A 9 -3.54 -56.02 -5.35
N LEU A 10 -2.41 -55.85 -6.06
CA LEU A 10 -1.15 -55.35 -5.50
C LEU A 10 -1.30 -53.86 -5.17
N HIS A 11 -1.39 -53.52 -3.89
CA HIS A 11 -1.41 -52.14 -3.43
C HIS A 11 0.02 -51.61 -3.35
N VAL A 12 0.41 -50.78 -4.34
CA VAL A 12 1.65 -50.01 -4.29
C VAL A 12 1.42 -48.79 -3.40
N LEU A 13 2.02 -48.79 -2.22
CA LEU A 13 2.05 -47.62 -1.34
C LEU A 13 3.12 -46.64 -1.86
N VAL A 14 2.68 -45.57 -2.52
CA VAL A 14 3.55 -44.47 -2.95
C VAL A 14 3.76 -43.54 -1.75
N LEU A 15 4.99 -43.52 -1.22
CA LEU A 15 5.40 -42.56 -0.20
C LEU A 15 5.76 -41.25 -0.90
N ALA A 16 4.84 -40.28 -0.91
CA ALA A 16 5.11 -38.95 -1.44
C ALA A 16 5.99 -38.16 -0.46
N ALA A 17 7.27 -37.97 -0.81
CA ALA A 17 8.15 -37.08 -0.07
C ALA A 17 7.72 -35.62 -0.30
N ALA A 18 7.27 -34.95 0.76
CA ALA A 18 7.03 -33.51 0.72
C ALA A 18 8.38 -32.77 0.72
N MET A 19 8.77 -32.21 -0.42
CA MET A 19 9.91 -31.29 -0.51
C MET A 19 9.45 -29.91 -0.01
N PRO A 20 10.09 -29.33 1.02
CA PRO A 20 9.78 -27.98 1.43
C PRO A 20 10.15 -27.01 0.30
N VAL A 21 9.18 -26.24 -0.18
CA VAL A 21 9.45 -25.13 -1.10
C VAL A 21 10.14 -24.02 -0.31
N MET A 22 11.45 -23.85 -0.48
CA MET A 22 12.13 -22.68 0.04
C MET A 22 11.59 -21.44 -0.69
N ALA A 23 11.06 -20.47 0.05
CA ALA A 23 10.61 -19.21 -0.52
C ALA A 23 11.78 -18.50 -1.22
N ALA A 24 11.53 -17.97 -2.41
CA ALA A 24 12.51 -17.15 -3.12
C ALA A 24 12.89 -15.91 -2.28
N PRO A 25 14.15 -15.45 -2.32
CA PRO A 25 14.56 -14.27 -1.58
C PRO A 25 13.81 -13.02 -2.08
N VAL A 26 13.15 -12.30 -1.16
CA VAL A 26 12.34 -11.10 -1.47
C VAL A 26 13.16 -9.99 -2.13
N ALA A 27 14.44 -9.88 -1.77
CA ALA A 27 15.36 -8.88 -2.29
C ALA A 27 16.30 -9.40 -3.41
N GLY A 28 16.05 -10.61 -3.93
CA GLY A 28 16.96 -11.27 -4.85
C GLY A 28 18.25 -11.78 -4.20
N LEU A 29 19.20 -12.23 -5.01
CA LEU A 29 20.48 -12.82 -4.55
C LEU A 29 21.58 -11.77 -4.30
N ALA A 30 21.38 -10.54 -4.76
CA ALA A 30 22.30 -9.41 -4.61
C ALA A 30 21.52 -8.16 -4.14
N PRO A 31 21.10 -8.09 -2.86
CA PRO A 31 20.19 -7.04 -2.36
C PRO A 31 20.78 -5.62 -2.44
N GLN A 32 22.11 -5.50 -2.52
CA GLN A 32 22.81 -4.23 -2.74
C GLN A 32 22.73 -3.71 -4.18
N GLU A 33 22.31 -4.54 -5.13
CA GLU A 33 22.20 -4.19 -6.54
C GLU A 33 20.74 -4.00 -6.94
N ARG A 34 20.43 -2.85 -7.54
CA ARG A 34 19.13 -2.65 -8.19
C ARG A 34 19.16 -3.35 -9.56
N PRO A 35 18.21 -4.26 -9.87
CA PRO A 35 18.14 -4.89 -11.18
C PRO A 35 18.02 -3.85 -12.32
N ALA A 36 18.73 -4.05 -13.41
CA ALA A 36 18.70 -3.13 -14.56
C ALA A 36 17.29 -2.98 -15.17
N ALA A 37 16.49 -4.05 -15.13
CA ALA A 37 15.10 -4.07 -15.61
C ALA A 37 14.07 -3.60 -14.57
N ALA A 38 14.50 -3.14 -13.38
CA ALA A 38 13.55 -2.69 -12.36
C ALA A 38 12.79 -1.45 -12.84
N PRO A 39 11.45 -1.43 -12.74
CA PRO A 39 10.66 -0.25 -13.10
C PRO A 39 11.13 1.01 -12.37
N ARG A 40 11.03 2.15 -13.04
CA ARG A 40 11.36 3.47 -12.50
C ARG A 40 10.16 4.40 -12.70
N LEU A 41 9.81 5.13 -11.65
CA LEU A 41 8.87 6.25 -11.73
C LEU A 41 9.66 7.50 -12.13
N PHE A 42 9.26 8.15 -13.22
CA PHE A 42 9.93 9.35 -13.75
C PHE A 42 9.20 10.65 -13.36
N ALA A 43 7.90 10.56 -13.14
CA ALA A 43 7.07 11.69 -12.74
C ALA A 43 5.93 11.21 -11.82
N THR A 44 5.43 12.12 -11.00
CA THR A 44 4.16 11.96 -10.27
C THR A 44 3.20 13.01 -10.81
N GLU A 45 2.06 12.57 -11.32
CA GLU A 45 1.03 13.50 -11.80
C GLU A 45 0.19 14.01 -10.62
N HIS A 46 -0.10 15.31 -10.63
CA HIS A 46 -0.94 15.98 -9.64
C HIS A 46 -2.19 16.50 -10.30
N ASP A 47 -3.28 15.75 -10.19
CA ASP A 47 -4.57 16.12 -10.73
C ASP A 47 -5.26 17.22 -9.91
N VAL A 48 -6.44 17.65 -10.37
CA VAL A 48 -7.21 18.72 -9.72
C VAL A 48 -7.64 18.31 -8.30
N ALA A 49 -7.94 17.03 -8.08
CA ALA A 49 -8.34 16.52 -6.77
C ALA A 49 -7.18 16.59 -5.78
N TRP A 50 -5.99 16.19 -6.22
CA TRP A 50 -4.75 16.29 -5.46
C TRP A 50 -4.47 17.74 -5.07
N TRP A 51 -4.54 18.70 -6.01
CA TRP A 51 -4.31 20.11 -5.70
C TRP A 51 -5.34 20.69 -4.74
N ARG A 52 -6.62 20.31 -4.87
CA ARG A 52 -7.68 20.72 -3.95
C ARG A 52 -7.39 20.22 -2.53
N GLN A 53 -6.93 18.99 -2.39
CA GLN A 53 -6.53 18.41 -1.12
C GLN A 53 -5.26 19.08 -0.57
N ALA A 54 -4.20 19.14 -1.37
CA ALA A 54 -2.89 19.67 -0.99
C ALA A 54 -2.93 21.17 -0.65
N ALA A 55 -3.90 21.92 -1.17
CA ALA A 55 -4.10 23.34 -0.86
C ALA A 55 -5.15 23.62 0.24
N ARG A 56 -5.75 22.60 0.86
CA ARG A 56 -6.78 22.75 1.90
C ARG A 56 -6.30 23.64 3.05
N GLY A 57 -7.04 24.70 3.38
CA GLY A 57 -6.70 25.59 4.51
C GLY A 57 -5.47 26.48 4.27
N LEU A 58 -4.94 26.54 3.05
CA LEU A 58 -3.91 27.51 2.67
C LEU A 58 -4.56 28.79 2.10
N PRO A 59 -3.92 29.95 2.27
CA PRO A 59 -4.39 31.18 1.66
C PRO A 59 -4.36 31.13 0.13
N ARG A 60 -5.20 31.93 -0.51
CA ARG A 60 -5.23 32.15 -1.96
C ARG A 60 -4.90 33.62 -2.27
N PRO A 61 -4.03 33.92 -3.26
CA PRO A 61 -3.24 32.98 -4.05
C PRO A 61 -2.21 32.21 -3.19
N LEU A 62 -1.70 31.08 -3.69
CA LEU A 62 -0.68 30.33 -2.96
C LEU A 62 0.58 31.20 -2.81
N PRO A 63 1.15 31.29 -1.60
CA PRO A 63 2.41 31.99 -1.38
C PRO A 63 3.54 31.44 -2.28
N PRO A 64 4.45 32.30 -2.77
CA PRO A 64 5.60 31.85 -3.59
C PRO A 64 6.47 30.78 -2.90
N SER A 65 6.55 30.82 -1.58
CA SER A 65 7.25 29.83 -0.75
C SER A 65 6.66 28.41 -0.81
N LEU A 66 5.47 28.24 -1.39
CA LEU A 66 4.79 26.93 -1.55
C LEU A 66 4.82 26.40 -2.99
N THR A 67 5.63 27.01 -3.86
CA THR A 67 5.78 26.57 -5.26
C THR A 67 6.36 25.17 -5.42
N TRP A 68 7.12 24.70 -4.43
CA TRP A 68 7.66 23.33 -4.34
C TRP A 68 6.57 22.25 -4.23
N LEU A 69 5.33 22.63 -3.89
CA LEU A 69 4.23 21.66 -3.76
C LEU A 69 4.01 20.91 -5.09
N ARG A 70 4.33 21.52 -6.23
CA ARG A 70 4.23 20.88 -7.55
C ARG A 70 5.23 19.73 -7.73
N ASP A 71 6.34 19.77 -7.00
CA ASP A 71 7.47 18.85 -7.12
C ASP A 71 7.39 17.70 -6.08
N GLN A 72 6.29 17.61 -5.33
CA GLN A 72 6.07 16.51 -4.41
C GLN A 72 6.03 15.17 -5.15
N GLY A 73 6.76 14.17 -4.64
CA GLY A 73 6.60 12.80 -5.10
C GLY A 73 5.38 12.12 -4.45
N ALA A 74 5.12 10.88 -4.85
CA ALA A 74 4.05 10.04 -4.30
C ALA A 74 4.31 9.50 -2.87
N TRP A 75 5.15 10.17 -2.08
CA TRP A 75 5.46 9.75 -0.70
C TRP A 75 4.41 10.26 0.28
N TYR A 76 4.24 9.55 1.39
CA TYR A 76 3.42 10.03 2.49
C TYR A 76 4.00 11.33 3.04
N THR A 77 3.17 12.37 3.14
CA THR A 77 3.55 13.64 3.77
C THR A 77 2.46 14.08 4.74
N PRO A 78 2.81 14.56 5.94
CA PRO A 78 1.84 15.17 6.84
C PRO A 78 1.37 16.56 6.35
N PHE A 79 1.89 17.06 5.23
CA PHE A 79 1.47 18.33 4.65
C PHE A 79 0.10 18.18 3.99
N ASN A 80 -0.03 17.30 3.00
CA ASN A 80 -1.23 17.10 2.18
C ASN A 80 -2.15 15.97 2.66
N LEU A 81 -1.86 15.39 3.83
CA LEU A 81 -2.69 14.38 4.49
C LEU A 81 -3.10 14.85 5.90
N PRO A 82 -4.24 14.36 6.43
CA PRO A 82 -4.66 14.67 7.80
C PRO A 82 -3.61 14.25 8.83
N GLY A 83 -3.21 15.20 9.68
CA GLY A 83 -2.33 14.96 10.82
C GLY A 83 -3.10 14.79 12.12
N MET A 84 -2.55 15.36 13.21
CA MET A 84 -3.18 15.36 14.53
C MET A 84 -4.47 16.19 14.57
N THR A 85 -5.39 15.81 15.47
CA THR A 85 -6.67 16.49 15.70
C THR A 85 -6.54 17.66 16.68
N GLY A 86 -7.64 18.42 16.87
CA GLY A 86 -7.74 19.41 17.95
C GLY A 86 -6.89 20.65 17.70
N PRO A 87 -6.11 21.15 18.68
CA PRO A 87 -5.34 22.39 18.53
C PRO A 87 -4.25 22.30 17.44
N TYR A 88 -3.85 21.08 17.05
CA TYR A 88 -2.87 20.84 16.00
C TYR A 88 -3.49 20.68 14.60
N ASP A 89 -4.83 20.68 14.47
CA ASP A 89 -5.52 20.65 13.18
C ASP A 89 -5.58 22.05 12.54
N VAL A 90 -4.40 22.64 12.31
CA VAL A 90 -4.25 24.01 11.79
C VAL A 90 -4.82 24.19 10.38
N ARG A 91 -4.94 23.08 9.63
CA ARG A 91 -5.50 23.04 8.27
C ARG A 91 -6.97 22.58 8.23
N ARG A 92 -7.58 22.31 9.39
CA ARG A 92 -9.00 21.96 9.51
C ARG A 92 -9.38 20.69 8.71
N TRP A 93 -8.54 19.66 8.76
CA TRP A 93 -8.77 18.35 8.18
C TRP A 93 -9.90 17.57 8.86
N HIS A 94 -10.08 17.75 10.17
CA HIS A 94 -10.95 16.92 11.01
C HIS A 94 -12.22 17.65 11.47
N ARG A 95 -12.54 18.82 10.89
CA ARG A 95 -13.66 19.66 11.32
C ARG A 95 -15.05 19.05 11.18
N ASP A 96 -15.17 17.96 10.42
CA ASP A 96 -16.42 17.20 10.26
C ASP A 96 -16.48 15.97 11.20
N ALA A 97 -15.42 15.71 11.98
CA ALA A 97 -15.46 14.70 13.03
C ALA A 97 -16.22 15.28 14.25
N PRO A 98 -17.17 14.52 14.85
CA PRO A 98 -17.83 14.96 16.07
C PRO A 98 -16.78 15.36 17.10
N ARG A 99 -16.93 16.53 17.73
CA ARG A 99 -16.10 16.82 18.91
C ARG A 99 -16.42 15.74 19.93
N GLY A 100 -15.42 15.17 20.59
CA GLY A 100 -15.63 14.09 21.59
C GLY A 100 -16.58 14.46 22.76
N LYS A 101 -16.99 15.73 22.88
CA LYS A 101 -18.03 16.19 23.81
C LYS A 101 -19.46 15.99 23.28
N ASP A 102 -19.61 15.82 21.98
CA ASP A 102 -20.87 15.63 21.26
C ASP A 102 -21.11 14.13 20.95
N ALA A 103 -20.11 13.27 21.24
CA ALA A 103 -20.10 11.83 20.98
C ALA A 103 -20.54 10.98 22.21
N GLY A 104 -21.31 11.58 23.12
CA GLY A 104 -21.82 10.93 24.33
C GLY A 104 -23.32 11.17 24.51
N LEU A 105 -24.04 10.07 24.68
CA LEU A 105 -25.48 9.93 24.99
C LEU A 105 -26.45 10.04 23.82
N ARG A 106 -26.49 8.98 22.99
CA ARG A 106 -27.75 8.39 22.49
C ARG A 106 -27.62 6.89 22.48
#